data_AF-A0A2K1YU86-F1
#
_entry.id   AF-A0A2K1YU86-F1
#
_cell.length_a   1.000
_cell.length_b   1.000
_cell.length_c   1.000
_cell.angle_alpha   90.00
_cell.angle_beta   90.00
_cell.angle_gamma   90.00
#
_symmetry.space_group_name_H-M   'P 1'
#
loop_
_entity.id
_entity.type
_entity.pdbx_description
1 polymer ?
#
loop_
_entity_poly.entity_id
_entity_poly.type
_entity_poly.pdbx_seq_one_letter_code
_entity_poly.pdbx_strand_id
1 'polypeptide(L)'
;IVLASLTLLLVPASYSSPLITEKSRDSPVPQSDTDLLEFPLNLEYLEAEFFLYGSLGQGLDKFAPNLSTRGPPPLGARVANLDPFTRDAIIQFAWQELGHLRAIKNALQGFPRPLLDLSPKSFALTKDAALGRALSPPFDPYASSLHNLIASHVIPYVGLAGYLVAGLLAVKGGQDAYALTRLHPYGIAVSEFTNRISDPRNKLGHEGIKDVYLVVPKKLGAEDQIGGNVPAGNEYSVEYTRTPEEILRIVYCCRYESITGGFYPKGADGRIAKSHLQHC
;
A
#
# COMPACT_ATOMS: atom_id res chain seq x y z
N ILE A 1 6.04 30.79 6.51
CA ILE A 1 4.93 30.42 7.42
C ILE A 1 3.68 30.93 6.72
N VAL A 2 2.90 30.17 5.96
CA VAL A 2 2.46 28.78 6.07
C VAL A 2 2.31 28.21 4.63
N LEU A 3 2.92 27.05 4.37
CA LEU A 3 2.54 26.20 3.23
C LEU A 3 1.23 25.51 3.62
N ALA A 4 0.14 25.82 2.94
CA ALA A 4 -1.12 25.10 3.06
C ALA A 4 -1.13 23.99 2.00
N SER A 5 -1.20 22.75 2.50
CA SER A 5 -1.27 21.50 1.75
C SER A 5 -2.46 21.49 0.79
N LEU A 6 -2.17 21.36 -0.50
CA LEU A 6 -3.13 21.16 -1.57
C LEU A 6 -3.07 19.70 -2.02
N THR A 7 -3.86 18.82 -1.41
CA THR A 7 -4.27 17.53 -2.00
C THR A 7 -5.59 17.06 -1.39
N LEU A 8 -6.68 17.68 -1.85
CA LEU A 8 -7.99 17.06 -1.91
C LEU A 8 -8.54 17.38 -3.31
N LEU A 9 -8.36 16.46 -4.25
CA LEU A 9 -8.96 16.55 -5.59
C LEU A 9 -9.81 15.31 -5.83
N LEU A 10 -10.91 15.26 -5.08
CA LEU A 10 -12.17 14.67 -5.50
C LEU A 10 -13.23 15.76 -5.36
N VAL A 11 -13.34 16.63 -6.37
CA VAL A 11 -14.45 17.58 -6.49
C VAL A 11 -15.02 17.47 -7.91
N PRO A 12 -16.27 17.01 -8.08
CA PRO A 12 -17.07 17.44 -9.20
C PRO A 12 -17.61 18.84 -8.91
N ALA A 13 -17.26 19.79 -9.79
CA ALA A 13 -17.90 21.08 -10.06
C ALA A 13 -18.46 21.89 -8.85
N SER A 14 -17.77 22.98 -8.55
CA SER A 14 -18.18 24.07 -7.66
C SER A 14 -19.57 24.62 -8.02
N TYR A 15 -20.57 24.41 -7.15
CA TYR A 15 -21.72 25.31 -7.02
C TYR A 15 -21.55 26.08 -5.70
N SER A 16 -21.41 27.40 -5.80
CA SER A 16 -21.41 28.30 -4.65
C SER A 16 -22.71 28.16 -3.87
N SER A 17 -22.62 27.99 -2.55
CA SER A 17 -23.73 28.28 -1.62
C SER A 17 -23.21 28.64 -0.22
N PRO A 18 -23.98 29.44 0.54
CA PRO A 18 -23.47 30.32 1.59
C PRO A 18 -23.35 29.64 2.97
N LEU A 19 -22.61 30.32 3.86
CA LEU A 19 -22.43 30.12 5.31
C LEU A 19 -23.16 28.91 5.94
N ILE A 20 -22.37 27.97 6.47
CA ILE A 20 -22.81 26.83 7.28
C ILE A 20 -23.44 27.36 8.58
N THR A 21 -24.75 27.26 8.71
CA THR A 21 -25.43 27.13 10.01
C THR A 21 -25.47 25.65 10.39
N GLU A 22 -25.19 25.35 11.66
CA GLU A 22 -25.25 24.02 12.25
C GLU A 22 -26.63 23.36 12.03
N LYS A 23 -26.78 22.49 11.02
CA LYS A 23 -27.80 21.40 11.04
C LYS A 23 -27.64 20.40 9.89
N SER A 24 -27.12 19.20 10.21
CA SER A 24 -27.73 17.87 9.90
C SER A 24 -26.66 16.77 9.95
N ARG A 25 -26.56 16.03 11.06
CA ARG A 25 -25.76 14.80 11.18
C ARG A 25 -26.57 13.53 10.89
N ASP A 26 -27.68 13.63 10.16
CA ASP A 26 -28.65 12.53 10.02
C ASP A 26 -28.96 12.14 8.56
N SER A 27 -28.15 12.55 7.59
CA SER A 27 -28.23 11.96 6.25
C SER A 27 -27.31 10.73 6.20
N PRO A 28 -27.82 9.52 5.89
CA PRO A 28 -26.97 8.37 5.64
C PRO A 28 -25.95 8.73 4.56
N VAL A 29 -24.69 8.37 4.78
CA VAL A 29 -23.65 8.48 3.74
C VAL A 29 -24.18 7.77 2.48
N PRO A 30 -24.17 8.40 1.30
CA PRO A 30 -24.61 7.75 0.07
C PRO A 30 -23.93 6.39 -0.10
N GLN A 31 -24.65 5.41 -0.63
CA GLN A 31 -24.10 4.05 -0.79
C GLN A 31 -22.83 4.05 -1.65
N SER A 32 -22.76 4.92 -2.68
CA SER A 32 -21.55 5.12 -3.48
C SER A 32 -20.35 5.56 -2.65
N ASP A 33 -20.57 6.48 -1.71
CA ASP A 33 -19.51 7.04 -0.86
C ASP A 33 -19.10 6.01 0.21
N THR A 34 -20.06 5.21 0.68
CA THR A 34 -19.80 4.05 1.55
C THR A 34 -18.92 3.03 0.83
N ASP A 35 -19.28 2.66 -0.40
CA ASP A 35 -18.53 1.69 -1.21
C ASP A 35 -17.09 2.18 -1.49
N LEU A 36 -16.93 3.48 -1.78
CA LEU A 36 -15.63 4.13 -2.01
C LEU A 36 -14.73 4.18 -0.76
N LEU A 37 -15.31 4.22 0.44
CA LEU A 37 -14.56 4.21 1.71
C LEU A 37 -14.35 2.80 2.27
N GLU A 38 -15.25 1.85 1.96
CA GLU A 38 -15.11 0.45 2.36
C GLU A 38 -13.98 -0.26 1.61
N PHE A 39 -13.82 0.01 0.32
CA PHE A 39 -12.76 -0.65 -0.45
C PHE A 39 -11.35 -0.41 0.11
N PRO A 40 -10.89 0.85 0.35
CA PRO A 40 -9.58 1.13 0.92
C PRO A 40 -9.39 0.59 2.34
N LEU A 41 -10.47 0.38 3.11
CA LEU A 41 -10.38 -0.25 4.44
C LEU A 41 -9.65 -1.60 4.42
N ASN A 42 -9.74 -2.35 3.32
CA ASN A 42 -8.95 -3.59 3.15
C ASN A 42 -7.46 -3.32 3.26
N LEU A 43 -6.96 -2.30 2.57
CA LEU A 43 -5.54 -1.97 2.50
C LEU A 43 -5.05 -1.37 3.81
N GLU A 44 -5.86 -0.54 4.45
CA GLU A 44 -5.56 0.00 5.79
C GLU A 44 -5.35 -1.13 6.81
N TYR A 45 -6.15 -2.20 6.75
CA TYR A 45 -5.90 -3.39 7.57
C TYR A 45 -4.58 -4.09 7.23
N LEU A 46 -4.28 -4.23 5.93
CA LEU A 46 -3.07 -4.88 5.45
C LEU A 46 -1.81 -4.13 5.90
N GLU A 47 -1.78 -2.81 5.70
CA GLU A 47 -0.67 -1.94 6.06
C GLU A 47 -0.49 -1.84 7.58
N ALA A 48 -1.59 -1.60 8.32
CA ALA A 48 -1.53 -1.52 9.78
C ALA A 48 -0.96 -2.79 10.41
N GLU A 49 -1.46 -3.97 9.99
CA GLU A 49 -0.94 -5.24 10.49
C GLU A 49 0.51 -5.47 10.09
N PHE A 50 0.87 -5.21 8.83
CA PHE A 50 2.23 -5.42 8.36
C PHE A 50 3.24 -4.54 9.11
N PHE A 51 2.96 -3.25 9.27
CA PHE A 51 3.86 -2.32 9.96
C PHE A 51 3.91 -2.56 11.46
N LEU A 52 2.77 -2.84 12.11
CA LEU A 52 2.73 -3.16 13.54
C LEU A 52 3.53 -4.43 13.84
N TYR A 53 3.30 -5.52 13.10
CA TYR A 53 4.08 -6.75 13.30
C TYR A 53 5.55 -6.54 12.97
N GLY A 54 5.86 -5.93 11.82
CA GLY A 54 7.24 -5.71 11.40
C GLY A 54 8.06 -4.91 12.41
N SER A 55 7.46 -3.92 13.08
CA SER A 55 8.16 -3.06 14.05
C SER A 55 8.06 -3.50 15.50
N LEU A 56 6.91 -3.99 15.95
CA LEU A 56 6.58 -4.24 17.36
C LEU A 56 6.26 -5.72 17.65
N GLY A 57 6.08 -6.55 16.63
CA GLY A 57 5.81 -7.99 16.76
C GLY A 57 4.39 -8.35 17.21
N GLN A 58 3.48 -7.38 17.30
CA GLN A 58 2.09 -7.56 17.69
C GLN A 58 1.20 -6.69 16.80
N GLY A 59 -0.02 -7.14 16.49
CA GLY A 59 -0.94 -6.48 15.56
C GLY A 59 -2.04 -5.64 16.22
N LEU A 60 -3.12 -5.38 15.48
CA LEU A 60 -4.25 -4.57 15.94
C LEU A 60 -4.87 -5.12 17.23
N ASP A 61 -4.90 -6.43 17.41
CA ASP A 61 -5.52 -7.06 18.58
C ASP A 61 -4.84 -6.67 19.90
N LYS A 62 -3.58 -6.20 19.86
CA LYS A 62 -2.89 -5.62 21.00
C LYS A 62 -3.14 -4.12 21.12
N PHE A 63 -2.90 -3.37 20.04
CA PHE A 63 -2.76 -1.92 20.08
C PHE A 63 -4.07 -1.16 19.85
N ALA A 64 -5.02 -1.77 19.13
CA ALA A 64 -6.32 -1.20 18.82
C ALA A 64 -7.37 -2.32 18.58
N PRO A 65 -7.68 -3.16 19.59
CA PRO A 65 -8.55 -4.33 19.42
C PRO A 65 -9.97 -4.01 18.96
N ASN A 66 -10.44 -2.79 19.23
CA ASN A 66 -11.72 -2.30 18.73
C ASN A 66 -11.72 -2.09 17.20
N LEU A 67 -10.57 -1.84 16.58
CA LEU A 67 -10.45 -1.61 15.13
C LEU A 67 -10.43 -2.90 14.33
N SER A 68 -9.93 -4.02 14.88
CA SER A 68 -10.02 -5.32 14.20
C SER A 68 -11.47 -5.82 14.13
N THR A 69 -12.35 -5.31 15.02
CA THR A 69 -13.78 -5.66 15.08
C THR A 69 -14.02 -7.18 15.11
N ARG A 70 -13.15 -7.90 15.84
CA ARG A 70 -13.14 -9.38 15.99
C ARG A 70 -12.81 -10.15 14.70
N GLY A 71 -12.23 -9.51 13.69
CA GLY A 71 -11.64 -10.22 12.55
C GLY A 71 -10.47 -11.12 12.98
N PRO A 72 -10.14 -12.20 12.24
CA PRO A 72 -9.08 -13.13 12.61
C PRO A 72 -7.68 -12.49 12.51
N PRO A 73 -6.71 -12.87 13.37
CA PRO A 73 -5.34 -12.37 13.30
C PRO A 73 -4.66 -12.77 11.98
N PRO A 74 -3.69 -11.97 11.49
CA PRO A 74 -2.97 -12.30 10.27
C PRO A 74 -2.12 -13.58 10.43
N LEU A 75 -1.96 -14.32 9.34
CA LEU A 75 -1.10 -15.49 9.29
C LEU A 75 0.36 -15.08 9.08
N GLY A 76 1.28 -15.76 9.75
CA GLY A 76 2.72 -15.72 9.45
C GLY A 76 3.44 -14.38 9.70
N ALA A 77 2.75 -13.38 10.24
CA ALA A 77 3.34 -12.10 10.58
C ALA A 77 4.37 -12.24 11.70
N ARG A 78 5.52 -11.57 11.58
CA ARG A 78 6.60 -11.61 12.58
C ARG A 78 7.29 -10.26 12.71
N VAL A 79 8.07 -10.09 13.78
CA VAL A 79 8.96 -8.94 13.92
C VAL A 79 10.07 -8.99 12.88
N ALA A 80 10.35 -7.85 12.25
CA ALA A 80 11.46 -7.69 11.33
C ALA A 80 12.76 -7.33 12.05
N ASN A 81 13.88 -7.75 11.47
CA ASN A 81 15.21 -7.33 11.91
C ASN A 81 15.53 -5.93 11.38
N LEU A 82 14.98 -4.91 12.04
CA LEU A 82 15.10 -3.50 11.67
C LEU A 82 16.21 -2.81 12.46
N ASP A 83 17.06 -2.04 11.77
CA ASP A 83 17.92 -1.04 12.41
C ASP A 83 17.07 0.04 13.13
N PRO A 84 17.62 0.74 14.13
CA PRO A 84 16.84 1.69 14.95
C PRO A 84 16.12 2.76 14.14
N PHE A 85 16.75 3.30 13.10
CA PHE A 85 16.14 4.35 12.27
C PHE A 85 15.00 3.79 11.40
N THR A 86 15.15 2.60 10.81
CA THR A 86 14.03 1.97 10.09
C THR A 86 12.90 1.63 11.04
N ARG A 87 13.23 1.07 12.21
CA ARG A 87 12.21 0.68 13.19
C ARG A 87 11.36 1.87 13.59
N ASP A 88 11.98 3.00 13.92
CA ASP A 88 11.26 4.21 14.27
C ASP A 88 10.29 4.65 13.16
N ALA A 89 10.76 4.70 11.92
CA ALA A 89 9.90 5.07 10.79
C ALA A 89 8.75 4.08 10.54
N ILE A 90 8.99 2.76 10.62
CA ILE A 90 7.93 1.75 10.48
C ILE A 90 6.91 1.84 11.63
N ILE A 91 7.35 2.19 12.84
CA ILE A 91 6.43 2.47 13.96
C ILE A 91 5.55 3.69 13.63
N GLN A 92 6.12 4.75 13.05
CA GLN A 92 5.35 5.93 12.65
C GLN A 92 4.28 5.57 11.59
N PHE A 93 4.62 4.76 10.58
CA PHE A 93 3.64 4.27 9.59
C PHE A 93 2.54 3.45 10.26
N ALA A 94 2.90 2.53 11.15
CA ALA A 94 1.93 1.75 11.89
C ALA A 94 0.91 2.64 12.63
N TRP A 95 1.37 3.70 13.31
CA TRP A 95 0.47 4.62 14.01
C TRP A 95 -0.40 5.48 13.07
N GLN A 96 0.10 5.81 11.87
CA GLN A 96 -0.66 6.50 10.84
C GLN A 96 -1.80 5.62 10.31
N GLU A 97 -1.55 4.35 10.00
CA GLU A 97 -2.60 3.43 9.54
C GLU A 97 -3.66 3.17 10.62
N LEU A 98 -3.26 3.16 11.90
CA LEU A 98 -4.22 3.11 12.99
C LEU A 98 -5.10 4.37 13.03
N GLY A 99 -4.56 5.52 12.63
CA GLY A 99 -5.29 6.76 12.43
C GLY A 99 -6.28 6.68 11.28
N HIS A 100 -5.85 6.16 10.12
CA HIS A 100 -6.71 5.97 8.95
C HIS A 100 -7.85 4.98 9.23
N LEU A 101 -7.55 3.83 9.83
CA LEU A 101 -8.56 2.87 10.29
C LEU A 101 -9.60 3.53 11.20
N ARG A 102 -9.16 4.36 12.16
CA ARG A 102 -10.08 5.13 13.02
C ARG A 102 -10.93 6.11 12.23
N ALA A 103 -10.34 6.85 11.29
CA ALA A 103 -11.06 7.82 10.48
C ALA A 103 -12.17 7.15 9.67
N ILE A 104 -11.86 6.06 8.96
CA ILE A 104 -12.84 5.30 8.17
C ILE A 104 -13.92 4.70 9.08
N LYS A 105 -13.53 4.05 10.20
CA LYS A 105 -14.46 3.42 11.15
C LYS A 105 -15.36 4.41 11.91
N ASN A 106 -14.96 5.68 11.99
CA ASN A 106 -15.79 6.75 12.54
C ASN A 106 -16.78 7.30 11.50
N ALA A 107 -16.42 7.26 10.21
CA ALA A 107 -17.29 7.72 9.12
C ALA A 107 -18.33 6.66 8.72
N LEU A 108 -17.98 5.38 8.78
CA LEU A 108 -18.88 4.25 8.52
C LEU A 108 -18.53 3.04 9.39
N GLN A 109 -19.48 2.11 9.58
CA GLN A 109 -19.25 0.89 10.35
C GLN A 109 -18.14 0.01 9.75
N GLY A 110 -18.09 -0.05 8.41
CA GLY A 110 -17.21 -0.92 7.64
C GLY A 110 -17.37 -2.40 8.00
N PHE A 111 -16.32 -3.19 7.75
CA PHE A 111 -16.31 -4.64 7.99
C PHE A 111 -15.18 -5.08 8.93
N PRO A 112 -15.28 -6.26 9.57
CA PRO A 112 -14.17 -6.86 10.31
C PRO A 112 -12.91 -7.08 9.50
N ARG A 113 -11.74 -6.92 10.12
CA ARG A 113 -10.43 -7.22 9.50
C ARG A 113 -10.52 -8.57 8.73
N PRO A 114 -10.30 -8.60 7.41
CA PRO A 114 -10.27 -9.85 6.66
C PRO A 114 -9.12 -10.76 7.13
N LEU A 115 -9.18 -12.05 6.81
CA LEU A 115 -8.02 -12.91 7.03
C LEU A 115 -6.89 -12.51 6.10
N LEU A 116 -5.78 -12.05 6.67
CA LEU A 116 -4.58 -11.66 5.94
C LEU A 116 -3.52 -12.75 6.01
N ASP A 117 -2.78 -12.99 4.93
CA ASP A 117 -1.58 -13.82 4.93
C ASP A 117 -0.33 -12.96 4.74
N LEU A 118 0.31 -12.63 5.86
CA LEU A 118 1.55 -11.86 5.94
C LEU A 118 2.78 -12.76 6.05
N SER A 119 2.65 -14.07 5.77
CA SER A 119 3.78 -14.98 5.84
C SER A 119 4.86 -14.63 4.81
N PRO A 120 6.14 -14.96 5.07
CA PRO A 120 7.20 -14.84 4.07
C PRO A 120 6.86 -15.52 2.73
N LYS A 121 6.06 -16.60 2.76
CA LYS A 121 5.62 -17.31 1.57
C LYS A 121 4.80 -16.42 0.63
N SER A 122 3.84 -15.65 1.16
CA SER A 122 3.03 -14.74 0.34
C SER A 122 3.88 -13.69 -0.36
N PHE A 123 4.79 -13.05 0.39
CA PHE A 123 5.71 -12.07 -0.18
C PHE A 123 6.68 -12.69 -1.19
N ALA A 124 7.21 -13.90 -0.92
CA ALA A 124 8.07 -14.62 -1.84
C ALA A 124 7.38 -14.89 -3.18
N LEU A 125 6.12 -15.36 -3.17
CA LEU A 125 5.34 -15.57 -4.39
C LEU A 125 5.21 -14.27 -5.21
N THR A 126 4.92 -13.14 -4.55
CA THR A 126 4.85 -11.85 -5.25
C THR A 126 6.19 -11.43 -5.84
N LYS A 127 7.30 -11.62 -5.11
CA LYS A 127 8.64 -11.28 -5.60
C LYS A 127 9.09 -12.19 -6.73
N ASP A 128 8.78 -13.48 -6.64
CA ASP A 128 9.13 -14.46 -7.66
C ASP A 128 8.39 -14.18 -8.96
N ALA A 129 7.09 -13.85 -8.87
CA ALA A 129 6.30 -13.41 -10.01
C ALA A 129 6.85 -12.12 -10.63
N ALA A 130 7.29 -11.18 -9.79
CA ALA A 130 7.90 -9.92 -10.22
C ALA A 130 9.23 -10.11 -10.94
N LEU A 131 10.08 -11.01 -10.44
CA LEU A 131 11.38 -11.29 -11.02
C LEU A 131 11.32 -12.29 -12.18
N GLY A 132 10.18 -12.94 -12.40
CA GLY A 132 10.00 -14.02 -13.37
C GLY A 132 10.74 -15.31 -13.01
N ARG A 133 11.17 -15.46 -11.75
CA ARG A 133 11.93 -16.62 -11.26
C ARG A 133 11.84 -16.74 -9.74
N ALA A 134 11.97 -17.96 -9.22
CA ALA A 134 12.07 -18.18 -7.79
C ALA A 134 13.38 -17.62 -7.21
N LEU A 135 13.29 -16.92 -6.09
CA LEU A 135 14.43 -16.52 -5.28
C LEU A 135 14.91 -17.67 -4.38
N SER A 136 16.22 -17.77 -4.20
CA SER A 136 16.84 -18.74 -3.30
C SER A 136 17.85 -18.02 -2.39
N PRO A 137 17.62 -17.95 -1.07
CA PRO A 137 16.42 -18.38 -0.34
C PRO A 137 15.15 -17.58 -0.74
N PRO A 138 13.92 -18.07 -0.46
CA PRO A 138 12.70 -17.32 -0.71
C PRO A 138 12.75 -15.91 -0.07
N PHE A 139 12.13 -14.92 -0.71
CA PHE A 139 12.10 -13.56 -0.16
C PHE A 139 11.40 -13.51 1.19
N ASP A 140 12.09 -12.94 2.17
CA ASP A 140 11.58 -12.83 3.53
C ASP A 140 11.47 -11.35 3.93
N PRO A 141 10.25 -10.80 4.07
CA PRO A 141 10.02 -9.37 4.32
C PRO A 141 10.49 -8.91 5.71
N TYR A 142 10.94 -9.83 6.55
CA TYR A 142 11.31 -9.57 7.93
C TYR A 142 12.81 -9.82 8.19
N ALA A 143 13.58 -10.20 7.15
CA ALA A 143 15.00 -10.55 7.27
C ALA A 143 15.92 -9.36 7.56
N SER A 144 15.59 -8.17 7.04
CA SER A 144 16.30 -6.93 7.33
C SER A 144 15.44 -5.70 7.04
N SER A 145 15.90 -4.52 7.47
CA SER A 145 15.31 -3.22 7.10
C SER A 145 15.01 -3.10 5.61
N LEU A 146 15.94 -3.51 4.77
CA LEU A 146 15.79 -3.38 3.32
C LEU A 146 14.75 -4.34 2.76
N HIS A 147 14.70 -5.58 3.26
CA HIS A 147 13.64 -6.51 2.89
C HIS A 147 12.26 -5.98 3.31
N ASN A 148 12.16 -5.38 4.50
CA ASN A 148 10.90 -4.86 5.01
C ASN A 148 10.38 -3.68 4.19
N LEU A 149 11.26 -2.74 3.83
CA LEU A 149 10.89 -1.61 2.99
C LEU A 149 10.58 -2.01 1.53
N ILE A 150 11.28 -3.02 1.00
CA ILE A 150 10.94 -3.59 -0.32
C ILE A 150 9.62 -4.33 -0.28
N ALA A 151 9.29 -4.97 0.85
CA ALA A 151 8.03 -5.68 1.04
C ALA A 151 6.84 -4.71 1.09
N SER A 152 6.96 -3.58 1.80
CA SER A 152 5.90 -2.57 1.83
C SER A 152 5.62 -1.96 0.46
N HIS A 153 6.62 -1.90 -0.44
CA HIS A 153 6.45 -1.44 -1.83
C HIS A 153 5.52 -2.33 -2.69
N VAL A 154 5.16 -3.54 -2.24
CA VAL A 154 4.19 -4.40 -2.95
C VAL A 154 2.75 -4.02 -2.62
N ILE A 155 2.50 -3.43 -1.46
CA ILE A 155 1.16 -3.03 -1.06
C ILE A 155 0.75 -1.84 -1.95
N PRO A 156 -0.34 -1.94 -2.74
CA PRO A 156 -0.76 -0.87 -3.63
C PRO A 156 -0.98 0.42 -2.84
N TYR A 157 -0.36 1.49 -3.30
CA TYR A 157 -0.49 2.80 -2.68
C TYR A 157 -1.92 3.30 -2.88
N VAL A 158 -2.65 3.45 -1.78
CA VAL A 158 -3.94 4.15 -1.76
C VAL A 158 -3.93 5.29 -0.74
N GLY A 159 -2.79 5.53 -0.08
CA GLY A 159 -2.62 6.57 0.94
C GLY A 159 -1.18 7.12 1.07
N LEU A 160 -1.02 8.13 1.93
CA LEU A 160 0.22 8.90 2.15
C LEU A 160 1.41 8.04 2.63
N ALA A 161 1.15 6.90 3.26
CA ALA A 161 2.17 5.98 3.76
C ALA A 161 3.08 5.45 2.66
N GLY A 162 2.52 5.25 1.47
CA GLY A 162 3.28 4.85 0.29
C GLY A 162 4.36 5.83 -0.12
N TYR A 163 4.04 7.12 -0.04
CA TYR A 163 4.95 8.23 -0.31
C TYR A 163 6.09 8.28 0.70
N LEU A 164 5.79 8.05 1.97
CA LEU A 164 6.79 8.05 3.03
C LEU A 164 7.69 6.81 2.96
N VAL A 165 7.16 5.64 2.56
CA VAL A 165 7.98 4.45 2.28
C VAL A 165 8.93 4.72 1.11
N ALA A 166 8.43 5.26 -0.01
CA ALA A 166 9.26 5.61 -1.16
C ALA A 166 10.30 6.69 -0.81
N GLY A 167 9.90 7.69 -0.01
CA GLY A 167 10.77 8.72 0.56
C GLY A 167 11.84 8.16 1.49
N LEU A 168 11.49 7.24 2.38
CA LEU A 168 12.44 6.61 3.30
C LEU A 168 13.40 5.67 2.57
N LEU A 169 12.92 4.95 1.56
CA LEU A 169 13.76 4.19 0.63
C LEU A 169 14.78 5.11 -0.05
N ALA A 170 14.36 6.32 -0.46
CA ALA A 170 15.25 7.31 -1.05
C ALA A 170 16.22 7.97 -0.05
N VAL A 171 15.77 8.27 1.18
CA VAL A 171 16.56 8.94 2.23
C VAL A 171 17.59 8.02 2.88
N LYS A 172 17.23 6.77 3.20
CA LYS A 172 18.21 5.76 3.67
C LYS A 172 19.25 5.41 2.61
N GLY A 173 18.94 5.73 1.36
CA GLY A 173 19.68 5.35 0.18
C GLY A 173 20.54 6.44 -0.46
N GLY A 174 20.47 7.70 0.01
CA GLY A 174 21.20 8.83 -0.55
C GLY A 174 21.30 8.77 -2.08
N GLN A 175 20.15 8.92 -2.77
CA GLN A 175 19.88 8.93 -4.24
C GLN A 175 20.80 8.17 -5.22
N ASP A 176 22.13 8.24 -5.12
CA ASP A 176 23.11 7.49 -5.92
C ASP A 176 23.56 6.15 -5.29
N ALA A 177 23.57 6.00 -3.96
CA ALA A 177 24.08 4.78 -3.31
C ALA A 177 23.10 3.59 -3.35
N TYR A 178 21.79 3.86 -3.42
CA TYR A 178 20.73 2.84 -3.42
C TYR A 178 20.56 2.10 -4.74
N ALA A 179 20.69 2.81 -5.88
CA ALA A 179 20.59 2.16 -7.19
C ALA A 179 21.65 1.07 -7.39
N LEU A 180 22.77 1.16 -6.65
CA LEU A 180 23.87 0.20 -6.67
C LEU A 180 23.89 -0.74 -5.47
N THR A 181 23.16 -0.44 -4.39
CA THR A 181 23.06 -1.32 -3.23
C THR A 181 22.42 -2.64 -3.65
N ARG A 182 23.07 -3.75 -3.33
CA ARG A 182 22.57 -5.08 -3.66
C ARG A 182 21.92 -5.73 -2.46
N LEU A 183 20.70 -6.22 -2.64
CA LEU A 183 19.99 -6.96 -1.61
C LEU A 183 20.69 -8.31 -1.41
N HIS A 184 21.37 -8.47 -0.28
CA HIS A 184 21.88 -9.77 0.17
C HIS A 184 20.69 -10.64 0.62
N PRO A 185 20.66 -11.94 0.30
CA PRO A 185 21.69 -12.74 -0.39
C PRO A 185 21.61 -12.77 -1.92
N TYR A 186 20.63 -12.09 -2.51
CA TYR A 186 20.31 -12.23 -3.95
C TYR A 186 21.33 -11.59 -4.88
N GLY A 187 22.08 -10.59 -4.42
CA GLY A 187 22.97 -9.81 -5.27
C GLY A 187 22.25 -8.95 -6.32
N ILE A 188 20.92 -8.80 -6.19
CA ILE A 188 20.08 -7.97 -7.07
C ILE A 188 20.13 -6.54 -6.56
N ALA A 189 20.34 -5.58 -7.46
CA ALA A 189 20.30 -4.17 -7.10
C ALA A 189 18.90 -3.80 -6.61
N VAL A 190 18.79 -2.96 -5.57
CA VAL A 190 17.47 -2.65 -5.04
C VAL A 190 16.61 -1.92 -6.08
N SER A 191 17.22 -1.06 -6.90
CA SER A 191 16.59 -0.43 -8.07
C SER A 191 16.00 -1.45 -9.03
N GLU A 192 16.74 -2.51 -9.35
CA GLU A 192 16.24 -3.61 -10.19
C GLU A 192 15.06 -4.32 -9.52
N PHE A 193 15.13 -4.53 -8.21
CA PHE A 193 14.08 -5.18 -7.43
C PHE A 193 12.79 -4.35 -7.43
N THR A 194 12.89 -3.04 -7.19
CA THR A 194 11.75 -2.10 -7.22
C THR A 194 11.18 -1.94 -8.62
N ASN A 195 12.05 -1.88 -9.64
CA ASN A 195 11.61 -1.75 -11.03
C ASN A 195 10.84 -2.99 -11.49
N ARG A 196 11.34 -4.18 -11.16
CA ARG A 196 10.66 -5.43 -11.49
C ARG A 196 9.39 -5.68 -10.68
N ILE A 197 9.17 -5.01 -9.54
CA ILE A 197 7.86 -5.01 -8.86
C ILE A 197 6.85 -4.14 -9.61
N SER A 198 7.33 -3.06 -10.24
CA SER A 198 6.48 -2.14 -11.00
C SER A 198 5.91 -2.80 -12.27
N ASP A 199 6.67 -3.67 -12.94
CA ASP A 199 6.23 -4.33 -14.19
C ASP A 199 4.99 -5.25 -14.01
N PRO A 200 4.91 -6.16 -13.03
CA PRO A 200 3.69 -6.89 -12.71
C PRO A 200 2.57 -5.99 -12.24
N ARG A 201 2.83 -4.94 -11.46
CA ARG A 201 1.78 -4.01 -11.02
C ARG A 201 1.16 -3.28 -12.22
N ASN A 202 1.96 -2.85 -13.19
CA ASN A 202 1.50 -2.28 -14.46
C ASN A 202 0.77 -3.32 -15.34
N LYS A 203 1.24 -4.57 -15.36
CA LYS A 203 0.63 -5.67 -16.13
C LYS A 203 -0.71 -6.14 -15.55
N LEU A 204 -0.82 -6.21 -14.22
CA LEU A 204 -2.06 -6.50 -13.50
C LEU A 204 -3.03 -5.30 -13.56
N GLY A 205 -2.46 -4.10 -13.76
CA GLY A 205 -3.12 -2.85 -14.15
C GLY A 205 -3.65 -2.77 -15.58
N HIS A 206 -3.70 -3.89 -16.32
CA HIS A 206 -4.21 -3.95 -17.71
C HIS A 206 -3.63 -2.88 -18.67
N GLU A 207 -2.31 -2.67 -18.57
CA GLU A 207 -1.48 -1.85 -19.47
C GLU A 207 -1.72 -0.33 -19.40
N GLY A 208 -0.61 0.38 -19.15
CA GLY A 208 -0.52 1.81 -18.83
C GLY A 208 0.61 2.02 -17.81
N ILE A 209 1.33 3.13 -17.88
CA ILE A 209 2.33 3.47 -16.85
C ILE A 209 1.57 3.91 -15.60
N LYS A 210 1.48 3.07 -14.56
CA LYS A 210 0.79 3.38 -13.30
C LYS A 210 1.68 3.25 -12.06
N ASP A 211 2.84 2.62 -12.22
CA ASP A 211 4.02 2.82 -11.40
C ASP A 211 5.17 3.18 -12.34
N VAL A 212 5.90 4.22 -11.98
CA VAL A 212 7.15 4.59 -12.63
C VAL A 212 8.31 4.21 -11.71
N TYR A 213 9.41 3.81 -12.35
CA TYR A 213 10.64 3.38 -11.72
C TYR A 213 11.13 4.40 -10.69
N LEU A 214 11.70 3.95 -9.57
CA LEU A 214 12.34 4.87 -8.60
C LEU A 214 13.41 5.73 -9.26
N VAL A 215 14.06 5.16 -10.29
CA VAL A 215 14.98 5.86 -11.20
C VAL A 215 14.43 5.76 -12.62
N VAL A 216 14.09 6.88 -13.20
CA VAL A 216 13.61 7.04 -14.58
C VAL A 216 14.60 7.83 -15.42
N PRO A 217 14.60 7.68 -16.77
CA PRO A 217 15.18 8.69 -17.64
C PRO A 217 14.69 10.09 -17.25
N LYS A 218 15.55 11.11 -17.30
CA LYS A 218 15.18 12.49 -16.88
C LYS A 218 13.87 12.97 -17.49
N LYS A 219 13.61 12.63 -18.76
CA LYS A 219 12.38 12.92 -19.52
C LYS A 219 11.08 12.32 -18.96
N LEU A 220 11.17 11.46 -17.96
CA LEU A 220 10.05 10.81 -17.30
C LEU A 220 10.01 11.13 -15.79
N GLY A 221 10.95 11.94 -15.31
CA GLY A 221 10.95 12.46 -13.95
C GLY A 221 10.42 13.89 -13.91
N ALA A 222 10.32 14.45 -12.71
CA ALA A 222 9.67 15.74 -12.49
C ALA A 222 10.29 16.86 -13.36
N GLU A 223 9.41 17.53 -14.13
CA GLU A 223 9.74 18.68 -14.99
C GLU A 223 10.88 18.40 -16.00
N ASP A 224 11.08 17.14 -16.39
CA ASP A 224 12.19 16.68 -17.22
C ASP A 224 13.60 16.93 -16.63
N GLN A 225 13.69 17.35 -15.37
CA GLN A 225 14.95 17.81 -14.75
C GLN A 225 15.70 16.69 -14.01
N ILE A 226 14.95 15.77 -13.38
CA ILE A 226 15.49 14.81 -12.41
C ILE A 226 15.20 13.37 -12.83
N GLY A 227 16.13 12.47 -12.54
CA GLY A 227 15.97 11.03 -12.84
C GLY A 227 15.35 10.22 -11.71
N GLY A 228 14.91 10.86 -10.61
CA GLY A 228 14.27 10.19 -9.47
C GLY A 228 12.75 10.36 -9.52
N ASN A 229 12.02 9.34 -9.05
CA ASN A 229 10.55 9.33 -9.11
C ASN A 229 9.90 9.00 -7.75
N VAL A 230 10.06 9.92 -6.80
CA VAL A 230 9.51 9.80 -5.45
C VAL A 230 8.61 11.01 -5.20
N PRO A 231 7.29 10.92 -5.43
CA PRO A 231 6.45 9.78 -5.85
C PRO A 231 6.28 9.62 -7.37
N ALA A 232 5.76 8.47 -7.78
CA ALA A 232 5.41 8.14 -9.15
C ALA A 232 4.24 8.98 -9.68
N GLY A 233 4.52 10.04 -10.44
CA GLY A 233 3.52 10.94 -11.02
C GLY A 233 3.52 10.96 -12.55
N ASN A 234 2.43 11.47 -13.12
CA ASN A 234 2.39 11.91 -14.52
C ASN A 234 3.17 13.21 -14.72
N GLU A 235 3.12 13.80 -15.92
CA GLU A 235 3.83 15.05 -16.24
C GLU A 235 3.44 16.23 -15.33
N TYR A 236 2.28 16.17 -14.66
CA TYR A 236 1.81 17.14 -13.69
C TYR A 236 2.13 16.77 -12.23
N SER A 237 2.97 15.75 -12.01
CA SER A 237 3.25 15.16 -10.70
C SER A 237 2.00 14.64 -9.96
N VAL A 238 0.94 14.32 -10.72
CA VAL A 238 -0.28 13.69 -10.18
C VAL A 238 -0.10 12.17 -10.20
N GLU A 239 -0.39 11.53 -9.07
CA GLU A 239 -0.27 10.07 -8.93
C GLU A 239 -1.16 9.31 -9.90
N TYR A 240 -0.66 8.19 -10.41
CA TYR A 240 -1.46 7.27 -11.19
C TYR A 240 -2.43 6.49 -10.30
N THR A 241 -3.72 6.70 -10.50
CA THR A 241 -4.77 5.99 -9.77
C THR A 241 -4.93 4.55 -10.28
N ARG A 242 -5.29 3.65 -9.36
CA ARG A 242 -5.68 2.27 -9.67
C ARG A 242 -7.18 2.09 -9.46
N THR A 243 -7.78 1.29 -10.34
CA THR A 243 -9.15 0.81 -10.15
C THR A 243 -9.18 -0.28 -9.08
N PRO A 244 -10.34 -0.53 -8.43
CA PRO A 244 -10.48 -1.61 -7.46
C PRO A 244 -10.03 -2.98 -7.99
N GLU A 245 -10.35 -3.30 -9.24
CA GLU A 245 -9.98 -4.56 -9.90
C GLU A 245 -8.47 -4.76 -9.97
N GLU A 246 -7.74 -3.69 -10.30
CA GLU A 246 -6.28 -3.71 -10.40
C GLU A 246 -5.65 -3.90 -9.01
N ILE A 247 -6.20 -3.24 -8.00
CA ILE A 247 -5.78 -3.43 -6.61
C ILE A 247 -6.01 -4.87 -6.17
N LEU A 248 -7.19 -5.43 -6.43
CA LEU A 248 -7.54 -6.81 -6.09
C LEU A 248 -6.59 -7.82 -6.75
N ARG A 249 -6.27 -7.67 -8.04
CA ARG A 249 -5.30 -8.52 -8.73
C ARG A 249 -3.91 -8.48 -8.08
N ILE A 250 -3.47 -7.29 -7.65
CA ILE A 250 -2.18 -7.15 -6.96
C ILE A 250 -2.24 -7.83 -5.58
N VAL A 251 -3.24 -7.53 -4.75
CA VAL A 251 -3.28 -8.06 -3.39
C VAL A 251 -3.63 -9.55 -3.32
N TYR A 252 -4.33 -10.08 -4.32
CA TYR A 252 -4.56 -11.51 -4.50
C TYR A 252 -3.39 -12.22 -5.18
N CYS A 253 -2.41 -11.45 -5.71
CA CYS A 253 -1.29 -11.95 -6.49
C CYS A 253 -1.75 -12.85 -7.66
N CYS A 254 -2.85 -12.47 -8.30
CA CYS A 254 -3.49 -13.23 -9.37
C CYS A 254 -3.86 -12.33 -10.54
N ARG A 255 -3.94 -12.89 -11.75
CA ARG A 255 -4.35 -12.15 -12.96
C ARG A 255 -5.81 -11.73 -12.96
N TYR A 256 -6.63 -12.39 -12.15
CA TYR A 256 -8.07 -12.17 -12.11
C TYR A 256 -8.48 -11.78 -10.69
N GLU A 257 -9.21 -10.67 -10.58
CA GLU A 257 -9.79 -10.13 -9.36
C GLU A 257 -10.86 -11.04 -8.73
N SER A 258 -11.34 -12.03 -9.47
CA SER A 258 -12.29 -13.05 -9.00
C SER A 258 -11.61 -14.21 -8.25
N ILE A 259 -10.28 -14.34 -8.35
CA ILE A 259 -9.53 -15.45 -7.75
C ILE A 259 -8.77 -14.91 -6.54
N THR A 260 -9.24 -15.27 -5.34
CA THR A 260 -8.63 -14.89 -4.07
C THR A 260 -7.30 -15.63 -3.84
N GLY A 261 -6.44 -15.07 -2.98
CA GLY A 261 -5.08 -15.58 -2.77
C GLY A 261 -4.16 -14.50 -2.21
N GLY A 262 -2.85 -14.69 -2.35
CA GLY A 262 -1.84 -13.71 -1.94
C GLY A 262 -2.03 -13.26 -0.50
N PHE A 263 -2.21 -11.97 -0.30
CA PHE A 263 -2.41 -11.37 1.03
C PHE A 263 -3.82 -11.58 1.58
N TYR A 264 -4.79 -11.98 0.75
CA TYR A 264 -6.19 -12.22 1.15
C TYR A 264 -6.62 -13.63 0.74
N PRO A 265 -6.17 -14.68 1.46
CA PRO A 265 -6.50 -16.07 1.15
C PRO A 265 -8.00 -16.41 1.16
N LYS A 266 -8.83 -15.55 1.76
CA LYS A 266 -10.30 -15.67 1.78
C LYS A 266 -11.02 -14.53 1.06
N GLY A 267 -10.26 -13.69 0.35
CA GLY A 267 -10.77 -12.49 -0.29
C GLY A 267 -10.82 -11.26 0.62
N ALA A 268 -10.75 -10.10 -0.02
CA ALA A 268 -11.06 -8.80 0.55
C ALA A 268 -12.57 -8.67 0.79
N ASP A 269 -12.96 -7.74 1.67
CA ASP A 269 -14.34 -7.51 2.07
C ASP A 269 -14.85 -6.14 1.56
N GLY A 270 -16.11 -5.82 1.80
CA GLY A 270 -16.83 -4.68 1.22
C GLY A 270 -17.54 -5.04 -0.07
N ARG A 271 -18.53 -4.22 -0.44
CA ARG A 271 -19.40 -4.47 -1.60
C ARG A 271 -18.63 -4.61 -2.91
N ILE A 272 -17.71 -3.66 -3.18
CA ILE A 272 -16.90 -3.66 -4.41
C ILE A 272 -16.09 -4.94 -4.50
N ALA A 273 -15.28 -5.26 -3.49
CA ALA A 273 -14.42 -6.45 -3.50
C ALA A 273 -15.23 -7.75 -3.67
N LYS A 274 -16.35 -7.89 -2.94
CA LYS A 274 -17.20 -9.08 -3.02
C LYS A 274 -17.92 -9.21 -4.35
N SER A 275 -18.22 -8.11 -5.05
CA SER A 275 -18.90 -8.17 -6.35
C SER A 275 -18.10 -8.93 -7.41
N HIS A 276 -16.76 -8.91 -7.34
CA HIS A 276 -15.88 -9.63 -8.25
C HIS A 276 -15.78 -11.14 -7.95
N LEU A 277 -16.18 -11.58 -6.75
CA LEU A 277 -16.12 -12.98 -6.33
C LEU A 277 -17.37 -13.77 -6.73
N GLN A 278 -18.43 -13.11 -7.21
CA GLN A 278 -19.75 -13.70 -7.41
C GLN A 278 -20.00 -14.30 -8.81
N HIS A 279 -18.96 -14.55 -9.59
CA HIS A 279 -19.08 -15.15 -10.93
C HIS A 279 -18.18 -16.38 -11.13
N CYS A 280 -18.52 -17.47 -10.43
CA CYS A 280 -18.19 -18.84 -10.82
C CYS A 280 -19.47 -19.66 -10.89
#